data_AF-A0A8S3A5E3-F1
#
_entry.id   AF-A0A8S3A5E3-F1
#
_cell.length_a   1.000
_cell.length_b   1.000
_cell.length_c   1.000
_cell.angle_alpha   90.00
_cell.angle_beta   90.00
_cell.angle_gamma   90.00
#
_symmetry.space_group_name_H-M   'P 1'
#
loop_
_entity.id
_entity.type
_entity.pdbx_description
1 polymer ?
#
loop_
_entity_poly.entity_id
_entity_poly.type
_entity_poly.pdbx_seq_one_letter_code
_entity_poly.pdbx_strand_id
1 'polypeptide(L)'
;MYYTNTWGSKAFPLGTTELYRADGSLYDIKVVLDQNSRLNETAYKQYGTIRLTVMFALAYGPTFAALTSCVVHTILFHGKEIIRQFNMSITEAMNEVHAKLMAKYGEAPEWW
;
A
#
# COMPACT_ATOMS: atom_id res chain seq x y z
N MET A 1 -15.41 -16.87 -5.57
CA MET A 1 -14.33 -17.21 -4.62
C MET A 1 -14.79 -18.26 -3.60
N TYR A 2 -15.75 -17.95 -2.71
CA TYR A 2 -16.20 -18.90 -1.69
C TYR A 2 -16.80 -20.21 -2.26
N TYR A 3 -17.77 -20.11 -3.18
CA TYR A 3 -18.43 -21.29 -3.76
C TYR A 3 -17.50 -22.19 -4.59
N THR A 4 -16.51 -21.58 -5.24
CA THR A 4 -15.46 -22.23 -6.02
C THR A 4 -14.32 -22.79 -5.15
N ASN A 5 -14.41 -22.68 -3.82
CA ASN A 5 -13.37 -23.07 -2.87
C ASN A 5 -11.98 -22.52 -3.20
N THR A 6 -11.92 -21.30 -3.76
CA THR A 6 -10.62 -20.69 -4.10
C THR A 6 -9.84 -20.46 -2.81
N TRP A 7 -8.57 -20.87 -2.80
CA TRP A 7 -7.66 -20.77 -1.66
C TRP A 7 -8.12 -21.50 -0.37
N GLY A 8 -8.96 -22.53 -0.50
CA GLY A 8 -9.48 -23.28 0.65
C GLY A 8 -10.51 -22.50 1.48
N SER A 9 -11.17 -21.53 0.86
CA SER A 9 -12.10 -20.61 1.55
C SER A 9 -13.31 -21.26 2.20
N LYS A 10 -13.69 -22.50 1.83
CA LYS A 10 -14.80 -23.21 2.48
C LYS A 10 -14.48 -23.70 3.90
N ALA A 11 -13.21 -23.71 4.31
CA ALA A 11 -12.81 -24.16 5.64
C ALA A 11 -13.18 -23.17 6.75
N PHE A 12 -13.51 -21.92 6.40
CA PHE A 12 -13.84 -20.85 7.34
C PHE A 12 -15.11 -20.09 6.88
N PRO A 13 -15.72 -19.26 7.75
CA PRO A 13 -16.92 -18.51 7.40
C PRO A 13 -16.67 -17.50 6.26
N LEU A 14 -17.76 -17.09 5.60
CA LEU A 14 -17.69 -16.21 4.43
C LEU A 14 -17.17 -14.80 4.77
N GLY A 15 -17.52 -14.27 5.94
CA GLY A 15 -17.09 -12.95 6.39
C GLY A 15 -17.02 -12.84 7.91
N THR A 16 -15.80 -12.70 8.42
CA THR A 16 -15.46 -12.40 9.81
C THR A 16 -14.16 -11.57 9.80
N THR A 17 -13.90 -10.87 10.89
CA THR A 17 -12.65 -10.14 11.15
C THR A 17 -11.54 -11.03 11.73
N GLU A 18 -11.86 -12.27 12.07
CA GLU A 18 -10.92 -13.23 12.63
C GLU A 18 -9.96 -13.78 11.58
N LEU A 19 -8.79 -14.20 12.04
CA LEU A 19 -7.77 -14.86 11.24
C LEU A 19 -7.92 -16.37 11.36
N TYR A 20 -7.69 -17.09 10.27
CA TYR A 20 -7.79 -18.55 10.25
C TYR A 20 -6.49 -19.22 9.82
N ARG A 21 -6.35 -20.47 10.23
CA ARG A 21 -5.37 -21.41 9.67
C ARG A 21 -5.99 -22.15 8.48
N ALA A 22 -5.16 -22.91 7.76
CA ALA A 22 -5.59 -23.67 6.59
C ALA A 22 -6.62 -24.77 6.91
N ASP A 23 -6.70 -25.21 8.17
CA ASP A 23 -7.65 -26.19 8.69
C ASP A 23 -9.00 -25.58 9.13
N GLY A 24 -9.14 -24.25 9.09
CA GLY A 24 -10.34 -23.53 9.54
C GLY A 24 -10.34 -23.18 11.03
N SER A 25 -9.30 -23.54 11.79
CA SER A 25 -9.14 -23.10 13.17
C SER A 25 -8.73 -21.62 13.26
N LEU A 26 -9.01 -20.97 14.39
CA LEU A 26 -8.59 -19.59 14.65
C LEU A 26 -7.05 -19.51 14.72
N TYR A 27 -6.50 -18.44 14.15
CA TYR A 27 -5.06 -18.21 14.13
C TYR A 27 -4.60 -17.45 15.38
N ASP A 28 -3.72 -18.05 16.18
CA ASP A 28 -3.12 -17.35 17.32
C ASP A 28 -1.87 -16.58 16.89
N ILE A 29 -1.99 -15.25 16.85
CA ILE A 29 -0.91 -14.34 16.45
C ILE A 29 0.23 -14.35 17.48
N LYS A 30 -0.06 -14.62 18.77
CA LYS A 30 0.95 -14.58 19.84
C LYS A 30 1.98 -15.69 19.71
N VAL A 31 1.66 -16.79 19.04
CA VAL A 31 2.60 -17.90 18.78
C VAL A 31 3.71 -17.49 17.80
N VAL A 32 3.42 -16.51 16.94
CA VAL A 32 4.27 -16.12 15.82
C VAL A 32 5.02 -14.81 16.11
N LEU A 33 4.55 -14.04 17.09
CA LEU A 33 5.20 -12.82 17.53
C LEU A 33 6.17 -13.10 18.68
N ASP A 34 7.37 -12.51 18.56
CA ASP A 34 8.34 -12.45 19.65
C ASP A 34 7.91 -11.43 20.72
N GLN A 35 8.57 -11.42 21.88
CA GLN A 35 8.28 -10.50 23.00
C GLN A 35 8.32 -9.02 22.60
N ASN A 36 9.12 -8.69 21.58
CA ASN A 36 9.23 -7.34 21.02
C ASN A 36 8.22 -7.07 19.88
N SER A 37 7.16 -7.87 19.76
CA SER A 37 6.18 -7.81 18.64
C SER A 37 6.80 -7.93 17.25
N ARG A 38 7.95 -8.61 17.15
CA ARG A 38 8.63 -8.90 15.89
C ARG A 38 8.19 -10.26 15.39
N LEU A 39 8.10 -10.43 14.07
CA LEU A 39 7.78 -11.72 13.48
C LEU A 39 8.90 -12.73 13.76
N ASN A 40 8.58 -13.83 14.42
CA ASN A 40 9.47 -14.98 14.55
C ASN A 40 9.27 -15.90 13.33
N GLU A 41 10.17 -15.81 12.36
CA GLU A 41 10.06 -16.58 11.11
C GLU A 41 10.07 -18.10 11.31
N THR A 42 10.81 -18.60 12.31
CA THR A 42 10.88 -20.03 12.60
C THR A 42 9.55 -20.53 13.12
N ALA A 43 8.95 -19.80 14.07
CA ALA A 43 7.62 -20.10 14.58
C ALA A 43 6.55 -19.96 13.48
N TYR A 44 6.66 -18.96 12.61
CA TYR A 44 5.76 -18.78 11.47
C TYR A 44 5.80 -19.96 10.49
N LYS A 45 7.00 -20.45 10.14
CA LYS A 45 7.15 -21.60 9.24
C LYS A 45 6.57 -22.88 9.84
N GLN A 46 6.66 -23.07 11.16
CA GLN A 46 6.09 -24.21 11.87
C GLN A 46 4.58 -24.11 12.04
N TYR A 47 4.07 -22.92 12.38
CA TYR A 47 2.66 -22.68 12.65
C TYR A 47 1.84 -22.53 11.36
N GLY A 48 2.46 -22.04 10.28
CA GLY A 48 1.92 -21.95 8.94
C GLY A 48 1.32 -20.59 8.59
N THR A 49 0.93 -20.48 7.32
CA THR A 49 0.44 -19.25 6.71
C THR A 49 -0.94 -18.83 7.23
N ILE A 50 -1.12 -17.53 7.43
CA ILE A 50 -2.39 -16.91 7.82
C ILE A 50 -3.37 -16.95 6.64
N ARG A 51 -4.65 -17.26 6.91
CA ARG A 51 -5.75 -17.19 5.96
C ARG A 51 -6.74 -16.10 6.39
N LEU A 52 -7.18 -15.32 5.40
CA LEU A 52 -8.18 -14.28 5.55
C LEU A 52 -9.48 -14.71 4.85
N THR A 53 -10.60 -14.16 5.32
CA THR A 53 -11.91 -14.41 4.71
C THR A 53 -12.02 -13.84 3.31
N VAL A 54 -12.88 -14.43 2.48
CA VAL A 54 -13.11 -13.99 1.10
C VAL A 54 -13.69 -12.57 1.06
N MET A 55 -14.53 -12.21 2.04
CA MET A 55 -15.06 -10.87 2.17
C MET A 55 -13.97 -9.80 2.30
N PHE A 56 -12.88 -10.09 3.02
CA PHE A 56 -11.76 -9.17 3.15
C PHE A 56 -11.12 -8.86 1.78
N ALA A 57 -10.86 -9.91 0.98
CA ALA A 57 -10.31 -9.76 -0.36
C ALA A 57 -11.26 -9.00 -1.30
N LEU A 58 -12.57 -9.23 -1.20
CA LEU A 58 -13.57 -8.54 -2.02
C LEU A 58 -13.82 -7.09 -1.60
N ALA A 59 -13.67 -6.77 -0.31
CA ALA A 59 -13.82 -5.41 0.18
C ALA A 59 -12.61 -4.53 -0.20
N TYR A 60 -11.40 -5.04 -0.01
CA TYR A 60 -10.16 -4.27 -0.23
C TYR A 60 -9.57 -4.40 -1.63
N GLY A 61 -9.82 -5.50 -2.35
CA GLY A 61 -9.31 -5.70 -3.71
C GLY A 61 -9.69 -4.56 -4.67
N PRO A 62 -10.98 -4.17 -4.76
CA PRO A 62 -11.41 -3.05 -5.60
C PRO A 62 -10.81 -1.71 -5.19
N THR A 63 -10.57 -1.46 -3.90
CA THR A 63 -9.99 -0.18 -3.46
C THR A 63 -8.55 -0.03 -3.93
N PHE A 64 -7.75 -1.10 -3.85
CA PHE A 64 -6.38 -1.08 -4.40
C PHE A 64 -6.38 -0.95 -5.93
N ALA A 65 -7.33 -1.60 -6.60
CA ALA A 65 -7.49 -1.47 -8.05
C ALA A 65 -7.88 -0.04 -8.44
N ALA A 66 -8.79 0.60 -7.70
CA ALA A 66 -9.21 1.97 -7.95
C ALA A 66 -8.05 2.97 -7.78
N LEU A 67 -7.30 2.88 -6.68
CA LEU A 67 -6.11 3.72 -6.45
C LEU A 67 -5.08 3.56 -7.58
N THR A 68 -4.78 2.32 -7.94
CA THR A 68 -3.83 2.03 -9.02
C THR A 68 -4.35 2.54 -10.36
N SER A 69 -5.65 2.40 -10.63
CA SER A 69 -6.29 2.91 -11.84
C SER A 69 -6.17 4.43 -11.95
N CYS A 70 -6.38 5.18 -10.87
CA CYS A 70 -6.17 6.61 -10.85
C CYS A 70 -4.73 6.98 -11.21
N VAL A 71 -3.74 6.35 -10.56
CA VAL A 71 -2.32 6.61 -10.84
C VAL A 71 -1.96 6.30 -12.30
N VAL A 72 -2.35 5.13 -12.80
CA VAL A 72 -2.08 4.72 -14.18
C VAL A 72 -2.76 5.65 -15.18
N HIS A 73 -4.01 6.04 -14.92
CA HIS A 73 -4.75 7.00 -15.75
C HIS A 73 -4.03 8.36 -15.79
N THR A 74 -3.64 8.90 -14.63
CA THR A 74 -2.89 10.16 -14.57
C THR A 74 -1.57 10.08 -15.34
N ILE A 75 -0.81 8.99 -15.19
CA ILE A 75 0.46 8.81 -15.91
C ILE A 75 0.24 8.71 -17.42
N LEU A 76 -0.72 7.91 -17.87
CA LEU A 76 -0.92 7.64 -19.30
C LEU A 76 -1.47 8.86 -20.05
N PHE A 77 -2.45 9.55 -19.47
CA PHE A 77 -3.15 10.65 -20.14
C PHE A 77 -2.53 12.02 -19.86
N HIS A 78 -2.00 12.22 -18.65
CA HIS A 78 -1.48 13.52 -18.21
C HIS A 78 0.02 13.52 -17.94
N GLY A 79 0.70 12.37 -17.95
CA GLY A 79 2.11 12.28 -17.58
C GLY A 79 3.04 13.16 -18.42
N LYS A 80 2.84 13.24 -19.74
CA LYS A 80 3.63 14.12 -20.61
C LYS A 80 3.43 15.61 -20.28
N GLU A 81 2.19 15.99 -20.00
CA GLU A 81 1.87 17.37 -19.62
C GLU A 81 2.44 17.71 -18.25
N ILE A 82 2.33 16.80 -17.28
CA ILE A 82 2.90 16.96 -15.93
C ILE A 82 4.41 17.14 -16.02
N ILE A 83 5.13 16.31 -16.78
CA ILE A 83 6.59 16.44 -16.95
C ILE A 83 6.95 17.76 -17.62
N ARG A 84 6.21 18.14 -18.67
CA ARG A 84 6.43 19.42 -19.36
C ARG A 84 6.27 20.60 -18.41
N GLN A 85 5.17 20.64 -17.66
CA GLN A 85 4.88 21.71 -16.72
C GLN A 85 5.83 21.72 -15.53
N PHE A 86 6.27 20.55 -15.06
CA PHE A 86 7.27 20.44 -14.00
C PHE A 86 8.64 20.97 -14.45
N ASN A 87 9.05 20.67 -15.67
CA ASN A 87 10.29 21.23 -16.22
C ASN A 87 10.17 22.74 -16.47
N MET A 88 9.01 23.20 -16.96
CA MET A 88 8.73 24.61 -17.15
C MET A 88 8.73 25.37 -15.83
N SER A 89 8.09 24.86 -14.78
CA SER A 89 8.04 25.53 -13.48
C SER A 89 9.43 25.71 -12.87
N ILE A 90 10.31 24.71 -12.99
CA ILE A 90 11.71 24.82 -12.56
C ILE A 90 12.45 25.88 -13.40
N THR A 91 12.29 25.83 -14.72
CA THR A 91 13.01 26.72 -15.64
C THR A 91 12.53 28.17 -15.55
N GLU A 92 11.23 28.39 -15.43
CA GLU A 92 10.61 29.70 -15.26
C GLU A 92 10.93 30.28 -13.89
N ALA A 93 10.85 29.48 -12.81
CA ALA A 93 11.30 29.89 -11.50
C ALA A 93 12.76 30.34 -11.52
N MET A 94 13.66 29.70 -12.27
CA MET A 94 15.06 30.16 -12.41
C MET A 94 15.22 31.39 -13.30
N ASN A 95 14.26 31.69 -14.17
CA ASN A 95 14.38 32.79 -15.14
C ASN A 95 13.77 34.11 -14.65
N GLU A 96 12.89 34.08 -13.65
CA GLU A 96 12.31 35.29 -13.06
C GLU A 96 13.36 36.18 -12.37
N VAL A 97 13.24 37.50 -12.57
CA VAL A 97 14.16 38.50 -11.99
C VAL A 97 14.15 38.42 -10.46
N HIS A 98 12.99 38.19 -9.85
CA HIS A 98 12.86 38.03 -8.41
C HIS A 98 13.65 36.81 -7.91
N ALA A 99 13.50 35.65 -8.54
CA ALA A 99 14.22 34.44 -8.16
C ALA A 99 15.74 34.56 -8.39
N LYS A 100 16.18 35.21 -9.46
CA LYS A 100 17.61 35.51 -9.69
C LYS A 100 18.21 36.40 -8.60
N LEU A 101 17.44 37.38 -8.12
CA LEU A 101 17.85 38.24 -7.00
C LEU A 101 17.85 37.47 -5.67
N MET A 102 16.87 36.59 -5.47
CA MET A 102 16.74 35.77 -4.26
C MET A 102 17.78 34.65 -4.17
N ALA A 103 18.31 34.14 -5.29
CA ALA A 103 19.36 33.12 -5.34
C ALA A 103 20.69 33.54 -4.67
N LYS A 104 20.87 34.83 -4.37
CA LYS A 104 22.00 35.34 -3.58
C LYS A 104 21.89 34.98 -2.10
N TYR A 105 20.68 34.75 -1.60
CA TYR A 105 20.39 34.44 -0.21
C TYR A 105 20.25 32.93 -0.04
N GLY A 106 20.78 32.38 1.06
CA GLY A 106 20.57 30.97 1.40
C GLY A 106 19.09 30.69 1.64
N GLU A 107 18.59 29.56 1.13
CA GLU A 107 17.20 29.16 1.34
C GLU A 107 16.89 29.00 2.83
N ALA A 108 15.73 29.50 3.23
CA ALA A 108 15.25 29.32 4.60
C ALA A 108 14.95 27.83 4.84
N PRO A 109 15.21 27.31 6.05
CA PRO A 109 14.86 25.93 6.38
C PRO A 109 13.34 25.72 6.24
N GLU A 110 12.95 24.65 5.55
CA GLU A 110 11.54 24.29 5.31
C GLU A 110 10.81 23.76 6.56
N TRP A 111 11.49 23.68 7.70
CA TRP A 111 10.99 23.15 8.95
C TRP A 111 11.17 24.20 10.07
N TRP A 112 10.18 24.29 10.96
CA TRP A 112 10.30 25.02 12.23
C TRP A 112 10.89 24.13 13.33
#